data_AF-A0A8D9DGQ5-F1
#
_entry.id   AF-A0A8D9DGQ5-F1
#
_cell.length_a   1.000
_cell.length_b   1.000
_cell.length_c   1.000
_cell.angle_alpha   90.00
_cell.angle_beta   90.00
_cell.angle_gamma   90.00
#
_symmetry.space_group_name_H-M   'P 1'
#
loop_
_entity.id
_entity.type
_entity.pdbx_description
1 polymer ?
#
loop_
_entity_poly.entity_id
_entity_poly.type
_entity_poly.pdbx_seq_one_letter_code
_entity_poly.pdbx_strand_id
1 'polypeptide(L)'
;MLTGRSCCYGGEAERDRAVAKEGLRLHPPAPFLLRTFREGCKIGSYYVPEKTTLVVNMVMLGRRGCPAANLAYILIGSAVGTMVQCFDWKTKGDRVNMEEAAGGMNLTMAHPLNCTSVG
;
A
#
# COMPACT_ATOMS: atom_id res chain seq x y z
N MET A 1 -5.84 -34.59 4.00
CA MET A 1 -6.11 -34.06 5.35
C MET A 1 -4.79 -33.61 5.95
N LEU A 2 -4.50 -32.31 5.93
CA LEU A 2 -3.42 -31.71 6.72
C LEU A 2 -4.07 -30.63 7.59
N THR A 3 -4.63 -31.09 8.71
CA THR A 3 -5.08 -30.27 9.83
C THR A 3 -3.85 -29.78 10.59
N GLY A 4 -3.78 -28.47 10.87
CA GLY A 4 -2.80 -27.88 11.78
C GLY A 4 -1.76 -26.97 11.14
N ARG A 5 -2.18 -25.79 10.66
CA ARG A 5 -1.29 -24.62 10.62
C ARG A 5 -1.81 -23.61 11.63
N SER A 6 -1.32 -23.73 12.87
CA SER A 6 -1.33 -22.64 13.82
C SER A 6 -0.75 -21.39 13.16
N CYS A 7 -1.34 -20.22 13.41
CA CYS A 7 -0.81 -18.91 12.98
C CYS A 7 0.61 -18.68 13.53
N CYS A 8 1.61 -19.25 12.89
CA CYS A 8 3.00 -19.13 13.31
C CYS A 8 3.57 -17.85 12.71
N TYR A 9 3.50 -16.78 13.50
CA TYR A 9 4.15 -15.50 13.26
C TYR A 9 5.59 -15.54 13.74
N GLY A 10 6.55 -15.59 12.82
CA GLY A 10 7.94 -15.40 13.20
C GLY A 10 8.93 -15.74 12.09
N GLY A 11 9.14 -14.82 11.14
CA GLY A 11 10.28 -14.95 10.21
C GLY A 11 10.32 -14.01 8.99
N GLU A 12 9.22 -13.42 8.55
CA GLU A 12 9.12 -12.88 7.16
C GLU A 12 9.02 -11.36 7.03
N ALA A 13 9.19 -10.61 8.12
CA ALA A 13 8.92 -9.16 8.17
C ALA A 13 9.68 -8.33 7.11
N GLU A 14 10.89 -8.73 6.71
CA GLU A 14 11.66 -8.01 5.70
C GLU A 14 11.14 -8.27 4.26
N ARG A 15 10.72 -9.49 3.98
CA ARG A 15 10.11 -9.85 2.68
C ARG A 15 8.74 -9.20 2.53
N ASP A 16 7.95 -9.18 3.59
CA ASP A 16 6.63 -8.54 3.59
C ASP A 16 6.73 -7.03 3.37
N ARG A 17 7.76 -6.39 3.92
CA ARG A 17 8.05 -4.98 3.67
C ARG A 17 8.43 -4.72 2.20
N ALA A 18 9.17 -5.62 1.56
CA ALA A 18 9.50 -5.51 0.14
C ALA A 18 8.24 -5.66 -0.73
N VAL A 19 7.40 -6.65 -0.44
CA VAL A 19 6.12 -6.85 -1.12
C VAL A 19 5.19 -5.65 -0.94
N ALA A 20 5.10 -5.10 0.28
CA ALA A 20 4.29 -3.91 0.55
C ALA A 20 4.80 -2.67 -0.20
N LYS A 21 6.12 -2.47 -0.27
CA LYS A 21 6.72 -1.38 -1.06
C LYS A 21 6.49 -1.56 -2.56
N GLU A 22 6.55 -2.79 -3.07
CA GLU A 22 6.28 -3.07 -4.47
C GLU A 22 4.79 -2.89 -4.81
N GLY A 23 3.88 -3.33 -3.93
CA GLY A 23 2.45 -3.07 -4.05
C GLY A 23 2.14 -1.57 -4.10
N LEU A 24 2.79 -0.79 -3.23
CA LEU A 24 2.69 0.67 -3.23
C LEU A 24 3.29 1.32 -4.49
N ARG A 25 4.31 0.70 -5.11
CA ARG A 25 4.91 1.15 -6.38
C ARG A 25 3.93 0.96 -7.54
N LEU A 26 3.21 -0.16 -7.55
CA LEU A 26 2.22 -0.51 -8.59
C LEU A 26 0.88 0.23 -8.40
N HIS A 27 0.42 0.34 -7.15
CA HIS A 27 -0.89 0.89 -6.78
C HIS A 27 -0.73 1.83 -5.56
N PRO A 28 -0.24 3.06 -5.74
CA PRO A 28 -0.06 4.00 -4.64
C PRO A 28 -1.43 4.49 -4.12
N PRO A 29 -1.83 4.20 -2.87
CA PRO A 29 -3.02 4.75 -2.24
C PRO A 29 -2.79 6.23 -1.96
N ALA A 30 -3.24 7.06 -2.89
CA ALA A 30 -3.01 8.49 -3.01
C ALA A 30 -2.83 9.25 -1.68
N PRO A 31 -1.60 9.39 -1.15
CA PRO A 31 -1.33 10.25 -0.03
C PRO A 31 -0.55 11.43 -0.61
N PHE A 32 -1.20 12.18 -1.49
CA PHE A 32 -0.59 13.32 -2.15
C PHE A 32 -0.59 14.49 -1.19
N LEU A 33 0.61 14.86 -0.72
CA LEU A 33 0.77 16.11 0.00
C LEU A 33 0.96 17.21 -1.04
N LEU A 34 -0.08 18.02 -1.22
CA LEU A 34 -0.01 19.20 -2.07
C LEU A 34 0.75 20.30 -1.32
N ARG A 35 1.85 20.77 -1.90
CA ARG A 35 2.60 21.92 -1.39
C ARG A 35 2.69 22.96 -2.49
N THR A 36 2.23 24.17 -2.21
CA THR A 36 2.34 25.29 -3.14
C THR A 36 3.57 26.11 -2.82
N PHE A 37 4.36 26.45 -3.84
CA PHE A 37 5.47 27.39 -3.68
C PHE A 37 4.93 28.81 -3.45
N ARG A 38 5.37 29.43 -2.35
CA ARG A 38 5.08 30.84 -2.06
C ARG A 38 5.91 31.80 -2.90
N GLU A 39 7.11 31.39 -3.28
CA GLU A 39 8.08 32.16 -4.07
C GLU A 39 8.75 31.24 -5.09
N GLY A 40 9.23 31.79 -6.20
CA GLY A 40 9.94 31.03 -7.23
C GLY A 40 11.26 30.46 -6.70
N CYS A 41 11.56 29.19 -7.01
CA CYS A 41 12.75 28.50 -6.50
C CYS A 41 13.45 27.73 -7.62
N LYS A 42 14.79 27.75 -7.62
CA LYS A 42 15.60 26.98 -8.57
C LYS A 42 16.01 25.65 -7.92
N ILE A 43 15.58 24.54 -8.50
CA ILE A 43 15.93 23.18 -8.05
C ILE A 43 16.88 22.59 -9.07
N GLY A 44 18.18 22.55 -8.74
CA GLY A 44 19.23 22.14 -9.67
C GLY A 44 19.30 23.08 -10.89
N SER A 45 19.13 22.53 -12.09
CA SER A 45 19.09 23.29 -13.35
C SER A 45 17.71 23.86 -13.71
N TYR A 46 16.65 23.45 -13.02
CA TYR A 46 15.26 23.83 -13.35
C TYR A 46 14.74 24.97 -12.45
N TYR A 47 14.03 25.92 -13.06
CA TYR A 47 13.37 27.02 -12.35
C TYR A 47 11.88 26.70 -12.15
N VAL A 48 11.42 26.73 -10.90
CA VAL A 48 10.03 26.50 -10.52
C VAL A 48 9.38 27.86 -10.20
N PRO A 49 8.38 28.31 -10.96
CA PRO A 49 7.73 29.61 -10.73
C PRO A 49 6.84 29.60 -9.47
N GLU A 50 6.52 30.78 -8.95
CA GLU A 50 5.59 30.94 -7.83
C GLU A 50 4.22 30.29 -8.13
N LYS A 51 3.48 29.91 -7.08
CA LYS A 51 2.15 29.26 -7.18
C LYS A 51 2.14 27.89 -7.86
N THR A 52 3.30 27.33 -8.19
CA THR A 52 3.37 25.93 -8.66
C THR A 52 3.01 24.97 -7.52
N THR A 53 2.10 24.04 -7.79
CA THR A 53 1.76 22.95 -6.85
C THR A 53 2.72 21.78 -7.04
N LEU A 54 3.55 21.54 -6.03
CA LEU A 54 4.32 20.31 -5.90
C LEU A 54 3.43 19.22 -5.33
N VAL A 55 3.30 18.14 -6.09
CA VAL A 55 2.66 16.91 -5.65
C VAL A 55 3.75 16.00 -5.07
N VAL A 56 3.80 15.90 -3.75
CA VAL A 56 4.77 15.03 -3.07
C VAL A 56 4.05 13.78 -2.57
N ASN A 57 4.52 12.60 -2.99
CA ASN A 57 4.05 11.34 -2.43
C ASN A 57 4.49 11.23 -0.96
N MET A 58 3.54 11.19 -0.04
CA MET A 58 3.81 11.20 1.41
C MET A 58 4.44 9.89 1.92
N VAL A 59 4.39 8.79 1.15
CA VAL A 59 5.02 7.52 1.55
C VAL A 59 6.53 7.48 1.29
N MET A 60 7.13 8.56 0.77
CA MET A 60 8.59 8.66 0.66
C MET A 60 9.24 8.73 2.04
N LEU A 61 10.08 7.73 2.31
CA LEU A 61 11.00 7.67 3.44
C LEU A 61 11.93 8.90 3.39
N GLY A 62 11.72 9.83 4.33
CA GLY A 62 12.48 11.07 4.46
C GLY A 62 12.02 11.83 5.71
N ARG A 63 12.59 13.01 5.99
CA ARG A 63 12.29 13.79 7.22
C ARG A 63 10.80 14.17 7.41
N ARG A 64 9.99 14.02 6.35
CA ARG A 64 8.55 14.34 6.31
C ARG A 64 7.68 13.10 6.07
N GLY A 65 8.24 11.89 6.09
CA GLY A 65 7.48 10.66 5.89
C GLY A 65 6.46 10.43 7.01
N CYS A 66 5.42 9.64 6.74
CA CYS A 66 4.43 9.28 7.74
C CYS A 66 5.14 8.64 8.97
N PRO A 67 4.98 9.18 10.19
CA PRO A 67 5.60 8.58 11.39
C PRO A 67 5.06 7.16 11.64
N ALA A 68 3.84 6.88 11.18
CA ALA A 68 3.23 5.56 11.27
C ALA A 68 3.67 4.57 10.17
N ALA A 69 4.54 4.95 9.22
CA ALA A 69 4.89 4.09 8.08
C ALA A 69 5.51 2.75 8.54
N ASN A 70 6.40 2.77 9.53
CA ASN A 70 7.02 1.54 10.04
C ASN A 70 6.00 0.64 10.75
N LEU A 71 5.10 1.23 11.53
CA LEU A 71 4.00 0.49 12.17
C LEU A 71 3.05 -0.09 11.13
N ALA A 72 2.73 0.67 10.08
CA ALA A 72 1.90 0.21 8.98
C ALA A 72 2.53 -0.99 8.26
N TYR A 73 3.84 -0.98 7.99
CA TYR A 73 4.51 -2.15 7.39
C TYR A 73 4.42 -3.41 8.28
N ILE A 74 4.53 -3.27 9.60
CA ILE A 74 4.37 -4.39 10.53
C ILE A 74 2.92 -4.91 10.49
N LEU A 75 1.95 -4.00 10.52
CA LEU A 75 0.53 -4.35 10.44
C LEU A 75 0.18 -5.02 9.11
N ILE A 76 0.75 -4.57 7.99
CA ILE A 76 0.57 -5.19 6.67
C ILE A 76 1.08 -6.63 6.69
N GLY A 77 2.28 -6.88 7.23
CA GLY A 77 2.78 -8.25 7.38
C GLY A 77 1.83 -9.12 8.19
N SER A 78 1.27 -8.57 9.28
CA SER A 78 0.26 -9.27 10.08
C SER A 78 -1.09 -9.49 9.38
N ALA A 79 -1.52 -8.55 8.55
CA ALA A 79 -2.74 -8.71 7.79
C ALA A 79 -2.52 -9.79 6.71
N VAL A 80 -1.45 -9.67 5.92
CA VAL A 80 -1.12 -10.62 4.85
C VAL A 80 -0.92 -12.04 5.39
N GLY A 81 -0.22 -12.20 6.51
CA GLY A 81 -0.03 -13.51 7.13
C GLY A 81 -1.36 -14.16 7.54
N THR A 82 -2.27 -13.41 8.18
CA THR A 82 -3.61 -13.95 8.53
C THR A 82 -4.44 -14.26 7.27
N MET A 83 -4.37 -13.40 6.26
CA MET A 83 -5.07 -13.57 4.99
C MET A 83 -4.63 -14.81 4.21
N VAL A 84 -3.33 -15.14 4.23
CA VAL A 84 -2.77 -16.33 3.57
C VAL A 84 -3.01 -17.59 4.40
N GLN A 85 -2.96 -17.52 5.72
CA GLN A 85 -3.02 -18.69 6.60
C GLN A 85 -4.45 -19.08 6.99
N CYS A 86 -5.39 -18.14 7.05
CA CYS A 86 -6.74 -18.38 7.59
C CYS A 86 -7.84 -18.45 6.53
N PHE A 87 -7.57 -18.08 5.27
CA PHE A 87 -8.59 -18.00 4.22
C PHE A 87 -8.16 -18.75 2.96
N ASP A 88 -9.12 -19.48 2.37
CA ASP A 88 -9.01 -20.02 1.02
C ASP A 88 -9.63 -19.03 0.03
N TRP A 89 -8.90 -18.73 -1.05
CA TRP A 89 -9.22 -17.68 -2.01
C TRP A 89 -9.65 -18.32 -3.33
N LYS A 90 -10.82 -17.93 -3.85
CA LYS A 90 -11.30 -18.39 -5.16
C LYS A 90 -11.32 -17.22 -6.15
N THR A 91 -10.54 -17.34 -7.23
CA THR A 91 -10.56 -16.39 -8.34
C THR A 91 -11.57 -16.83 -9.40
N LYS A 92 -12.30 -15.87 -9.98
CA LYS A 92 -13.15 -16.13 -11.16
C LYS A 92 -12.29 -15.92 -12.42
N GLY A 93 -11.61 -16.98 -12.88
CA GLY A 93 -10.74 -16.97 -14.06
C GLY A 93 -9.25 -16.72 -13.75
N ASP A 94 -8.45 -16.57 -14.81
CA ASP A 94 -6.98 -16.47 -14.73
C ASP A 94 -6.47 -15.12 -14.21
N ARG A 95 -7.28 -14.06 -14.27
CA ARG A 95 -6.89 -12.70 -13.85
C ARG A 95 -7.92 -12.10 -12.88
N VAL A 96 -7.42 -11.56 -11.78
CA VAL A 96 -8.23 -10.80 -10.81
C VAL A 96 -8.50 -9.40 -11.35
N ASN A 97 -9.76 -8.96 -11.33
CA ASN A 97 -10.12 -7.58 -11.65
C ASN A 97 -9.77 -6.68 -10.47
N MET A 98 -8.88 -5.70 -10.70
CA MET A 98 -8.39 -4.72 -9.72
C MET A 98 -9.01 -3.33 -9.92
N GLU A 99 -10.10 -3.23 -10.69
CA GLU A 99 -10.84 -1.97 -10.85
C GLU A 99 -11.24 -1.41 -9.48
N GLU A 100 -11.02 -0.12 -9.30
CA GLU A 100 -11.24 0.59 -8.05
C GLU A 100 -12.65 1.16 -8.02
N ALA A 101 -13.35 0.99 -6.90
CA ALA A 101 -14.61 1.66 -6.65
C ALA A 101 -14.36 3.17 -6.56
N ALA A 102 -15.20 3.96 -7.24
CA ALA A 102 -15.11 5.41 -7.17
C ALA A 102 -15.40 5.89 -5.73
N GLY A 103 -14.40 6.43 -5.02
CA GLY A 103 -14.62 7.05 -3.73
C GLY A 103 -13.36 7.35 -2.90
N GLY A 104 -13.22 8.59 -2.45
CA GLY A 104 -12.37 8.99 -1.32
C GLY A 104 -10.85 8.75 -1.46
N MET A 105 -10.16 8.73 -0.33
CA MET A 105 -8.70 8.54 -0.23
C MET A 105 -8.27 7.06 -0.18
N ASN A 106 -9.22 6.11 -0.24
CA ASN A 106 -8.96 4.67 -0.11
C ASN A 106 -9.13 3.96 -1.45
N LEU A 107 -8.18 3.12 -1.83
CA LEU A 107 -8.31 2.24 -2.99
C LEU A 107 -9.17 1.03 -2.60
N THR A 108 -10.48 1.14 -2.81
CA THR A 108 -11.43 0.06 -2.51
C THR A 108 -11.65 -0.74 -3.79
N MET A 109 -11.53 -2.08 -3.76
CA MET A 109 -11.83 -2.89 -4.95
C MET A 109 -13.32 -2.80 -5.31
N ALA A 110 -13.62 -2.53 -6.59
CA ALA A 110 -14.99 -2.52 -7.12
C ALA A 110 -15.61 -3.92 -7.13
N HIS A 111 -14.78 -4.95 -7.26
CA HIS A 111 -15.20 -6.34 -7.33
C HIS A 111 -14.56 -7.16 -6.19
N PRO A 112 -15.30 -7.51 -5.13
CA PRO A 112 -14.74 -8.25 -4.01
C PRO A 112 -14.34 -9.67 -4.40
N LEU A 113 -13.24 -10.14 -3.81
CA LEU A 113 -12.77 -11.51 -3.93
C LEU A 113 -13.62 -12.44 -3.06
N ASN A 114 -13.85 -13.66 -3.54
CA ASN A 114 -14.54 -14.68 -2.75
C ASN A 114 -13.52 -15.40 -1.86
N CYS A 115 -13.67 -15.28 -0.54
CA CYS A 115 -12.84 -15.96 0.43
C CYS A 115 -13.73 -16.79 1.37
N THR A 116 -13.27 -17.99 1.70
CA THR A 116 -13.91 -18.86 2.69
C THR A 116 -12.91 -19.12 3.81
N SER A 117 -13.35 -19.00 5.06
CA SER A 117 -12.51 -19.35 6.20
C SER A 117 -12.13 -20.82 6.13
N VAL A 118 -10.86 -21.12 6.33
CA VAL A 118 -10.38 -22.51 6.44
C VAL A 118 -10.68 -22.96 7.87
N GLY A 119 -11.84 -23.59 8.05
CA GLY A 119 -12.30 -24.20 9.30
C GLY A 119 -11.97 -25.69 9.34
#